data_AF-A0A7X2TG57-F1
#
_entry.id   AF-A0A7X2TG57-F1
#
_cell.length_a   1.000
_cell.length_b   1.000
_cell.length_c   1.000
_cell.angle_alpha   90.00
_cell.angle_beta   90.00
_cell.angle_gamma   90.00
#
_symmetry.space_group_name_H-M   'P 1'
#
loop_
_entity.id
_entity.type
_entity.pdbx_description
1 polymer ?
#
loop_
_entity_poly.entity_id
_entity_poly.type
_entity_poly.pdbx_seq_one_letter_code
_entity_poly.pdbx_strand_id
1 'polypeptide(L)'
;MTVRAVELLVKDYTERAGIANADRITPHKLRGTYGTQLYEQPGDIKLVASTLHHKSIETTSKHYVKDSEEQHDQVVKYSSRMFKE
;
A
#
# COMPACT_ATOMS: atom_id res chain seq x y z
N MET A 1 23.60 11.67 -5.31
CA MET A 1 23.17 11.19 -3.97
C MET A 1 23.23 9.67 -3.98
N THR A 2 23.83 9.05 -2.97
CA THR A 2 23.92 7.58 -2.87
C THR A 2 22.72 7.02 -2.10
N VAL A 3 22.37 5.75 -2.35
CA VAL A 3 21.32 5.05 -1.58
C VAL A 3 21.60 5.13 -0.08
N ARG A 4 22.87 4.95 0.30
CA ARG A 4 23.31 5.05 1.69
C ARG A 4 23.06 6.42 2.32
N ALA A 5 23.27 7.51 1.57
CA ALA A 5 22.99 8.85 2.07
C ALA A 5 21.49 9.06 2.33
N VAL A 6 20.62 8.50 1.48
CA VAL A 6 19.17 8.56 1.66
C VAL A 6 18.74 7.74 2.87
N GLU A 7 19.29 6.55 3.07
CA GLU A 7 19.01 5.73 4.26
C GLU A 7 19.38 6.43 5.56
N LEU A 8 20.55 7.10 5.59
CA LEU A 8 20.99 7.87 6.76
C LEU A 8 20.08 9.06 7.05
N LEU A 9 19.63 9.78 6.01
CA LEU A 9 18.66 10.86 6.16
C LEU A 9 17.34 10.34 6.71
N VAL A 10 16.79 9.27 6.12
CA VAL A 10 15.54 8.66 6.59
C VAL A 10 15.66 8.27 8.06
N LYS A 11 16.78 7.68 8.48
CA LYS A 11 17.04 7.32 9.87
C LYS A 11 17.09 8.54 10.82
N ASP A 12 17.83 9.59 10.46
CA ASP A 12 17.93 10.80 11.28
C ASP A 12 16.55 11.47 11.47
N TYR A 13 15.76 11.57 10.40
CA TYR A 13 14.42 12.15 10.50
C TYR A 13 13.43 11.27 11.28
N THR A 14 13.50 9.94 11.17
CA THR A 14 12.61 9.04 11.91
C THR A 14 12.92 9.01 13.40
N GLU A 15 14.20 9.08 13.77
CA GLU A 15 14.65 9.22 15.16
C GLU A 15 14.17 10.55 15.77
N ARG A 16 14.34 11.67 15.04
CA ARG A 16 13.85 13.00 15.47
C ARG A 16 12.33 13.07 15.60
N ALA A 17 11.61 12.33 14.75
CA ALA A 17 10.15 12.24 14.82
C ALA A 17 9.63 11.36 15.96
N GLY A 18 10.51 10.71 16.74
CA GLY A 18 10.12 9.85 17.86
C GLY A 18 9.45 8.54 17.43
N ILE A 19 9.70 8.08 16.19
CA ILE A 19 9.10 6.85 15.67
C ILE A 19 9.80 5.65 16.32
N ALA A 20 9.04 4.78 16.98
CA ALA A 20 9.56 3.54 17.54
C ALA A 20 10.15 2.64 16.45
N ASN A 21 11.30 2.03 16.72
CA ASN A 21 12.05 1.20 15.78
C ASN A 21 12.48 1.96 14.50
N ALA A 22 12.95 3.20 14.66
CA ALA A 22 13.47 4.04 13.58
C ALA A 22 14.55 3.34 12.72
N ASP A 23 15.31 2.42 13.31
CA ASP A 23 16.30 1.56 12.64
C ASP A 23 15.71 0.64 11.57
N ARG A 24 14.42 0.28 11.69
CA ARG A 24 13.70 -0.58 10.76
C ARG A 24 13.01 0.20 9.64
N ILE A 25 13.01 1.53 9.70
CA ILE A 25 12.38 2.38 8.69
C ILE A 25 13.38 2.62 7.56
N THR A 26 13.06 2.07 6.39
CA THR A 26 13.87 2.19 5.17
C THR A 26 13.10 2.95 4.09
N PRO A 27 13.77 3.50 3.07
CA PRO A 27 13.09 4.11 1.93
C PRO A 27 12.05 3.19 1.27
N HIS A 28 12.35 1.89 1.21
CA HIS A 28 11.42 0.89 0.69
C HIS A 28 10.19 0.70 1.60
N LYS A 29 10.33 0.82 2.93
CA LYS A 29 9.20 0.76 3.85
C LYS A 29 8.27 1.95 3.68
N LEU A 30 8.83 3.15 3.51
CA LEU A 30 8.05 4.37 3.23
C LEU A 30 7.27 4.26 1.91
N ARG A 31 7.88 3.67 0.87
CA ARG A 31 7.17 3.37 -0.39
C ARG A 31 5.97 2.44 -0.16
N GLY A 32 6.12 1.43 0.71
CA GLY A 32 5.03 0.55 1.10
C GLY A 32 3.88 1.32 1.75
N THR A 33 4.18 2.20 2.70
CA THR A 33 3.16 3.05 3.34
C THR A 33 2.44 3.94 2.34
N TYR A 34 3.18 4.59 1.43
CA TYR A 34 2.59 5.41 0.37
C TYR A 34 1.68 4.59 -0.55
N GLY A 35 2.10 3.39 -0.97
CA GLY A 35 1.29 2.55 -1.83
C GLY A 35 0.02 2.00 -1.16
N THR A 36 0.07 1.70 0.15
CA THR A 36 -1.13 1.34 0.92
C THR A 36 -2.11 2.50 1.00
N GLN A 37 -1.66 3.71 1.35
CA GLN A 37 -2.52 4.90 1.41
C GLN A 37 -3.12 5.24 0.04
N LEU A 38 -2.34 5.08 -1.03
CA LEU A 38 -2.79 5.34 -2.39
C LEU A 38 -3.86 4.33 -2.84
N TYR A 39 -3.88 3.11 -2.29
CA TYR A 39 -4.94 2.14 -2.53
C TYR A 39 -6.20 2.41 -1.69
N GLU A 40 -6.03 2.85 -0.44
CA GLU A 40 -7.15 3.10 0.49
C GLU A 40 -8.09 4.23 0.04
N GLN A 41 -7.61 5.23 -0.71
CA GLN A 41 -8.48 6.34 -1.15
C GLN A 41 -9.36 6.03 -2.37
N PRO A 42 -8.83 5.55 -3.52
CA PRO A 42 -9.61 5.31 -4.73
C PRO A 42 -10.03 3.86 -4.91
N GLY A 43 -9.40 2.89 -4.24
CA GLY A 43 -9.64 1.45 -4.43
C GLY A 43 -9.24 0.87 -5.79
N ASP A 44 -8.76 1.70 -6.74
CA ASP A 44 -8.35 1.25 -8.07
C ASP A 44 -6.89 0.80 -8.10
N ILE A 45 -6.70 -0.53 -8.09
CA ILE A 45 -5.38 -1.15 -8.12
C ILE A 45 -4.59 -0.87 -9.41
N LYS A 46 -5.27 -0.61 -10.54
CA LYS A 46 -4.60 -0.30 -11.81
C LYS A 46 -4.03 1.11 -11.79
N LEU A 47 -4.79 2.06 -11.24
CA LEU A 47 -4.35 3.43 -11.05
C LEU A 47 -3.17 3.50 -10.06
N VAL A 48 -3.22 2.73 -8.98
CA VAL A 48 -2.09 2.63 -8.02
C VAL A 48 -0.86 2.04 -8.72
N ALA A 49 -1.04 0.99 -9.53
CA ALA A 49 0.07 0.35 -10.24
C ALA A 49 0.74 1.29 -11.25
N SER A 50 -0.04 2.05 -12.03
CA SER A 50 0.48 3.03 -12.99
C SER A 50 1.21 4.18 -12.29
N THR A 51 0.65 4.71 -11.20
CA THR A 51 1.25 5.78 -10.40
C THR A 51 2.58 5.33 -9.76
N LEU A 52 2.64 4.08 -9.31
CA LEU A 52 3.86 3.47 -8.78
C LEU A 52 4.83 2.99 -9.87
N HIS A 53 4.48 3.11 -11.15
CA HIS A 53 5.27 2.66 -12.30
C HIS A 53 5.59 1.15 -12.24
N HIS A 54 4.68 0.34 -11.73
CA HIS A 54 4.84 -1.10 -11.71
C HIS A 54 4.53 -1.70 -13.09
N LYS A 55 5.42 -2.59 -13.56
CA LYS A 55 5.28 -3.27 -14.86
C LYS A 55 4.04 -4.18 -14.91
N SER A 56 3.63 -4.71 -13.76
CA SER A 56 2.47 -5.59 -13.63
C SER A 56 1.59 -5.13 -12.48
N ILE A 57 0.28 -5.29 -12.64
CA ILE A 57 -0.71 -5.04 -11.58
C ILE A 57 -0.50 -6.02 -10.41
N GLU A 58 0.00 -7.22 -10.70
CA GLU A 58 0.19 -8.29 -9.72
C GLU A 58 1.12 -7.88 -8.57
N THR A 59 2.20 -7.14 -8.86
CA THR A 59 3.15 -6.68 -7.84
C THR A 59 2.51 -5.67 -6.88
N THR A 60 1.58 -4.86 -7.40
CA THR A 60 0.79 -3.90 -6.62
C THR A 60 -0.28 -4.61 -5.80
N SER A 61 -0.98 -5.55 -6.43
CA SER A 61 -2.07 -6.33 -5.81
C SER A 61 -1.58 -7.06 -4.57
N LYS A 62 -0.48 -7.83 -4.70
CA LYS A 62 0.11 -8.61 -3.60
C LYS A 62 0.49 -7.79 -2.36
N HIS A 63 0.80 -6.51 -2.51
CA HIS A 63 1.30 -5.68 -1.42
C HIS A 63 0.22 -4.82 -0.76
N TYR A 64 -0.83 -4.45 -1.48
CA TYR A 64 -1.78 -3.44 -1.02
C TYR A 64 -3.22 -3.92 -0.96
N VAL A 65 -3.59 -4.91 -1.78
CA VAL A 65 -4.93 -5.51 -1.70
C VAL A 65 -4.94 -6.45 -0.52
N LYS A 66 -5.70 -6.10 0.51
CA LYS A 66 -6.04 -7.01 1.60
C LYS A 66 -7.44 -7.53 1.29
N ASP A 67 -7.55 -8.82 1.01
CA ASP A 67 -8.86 -9.47 0.95
C ASP A 67 -9.44 -9.42 2.37
N SER A 68 -10.39 -8.51 2.61
CA SER A 68 -11.18 -8.56 3.83
C SER A 68 -12.37 -9.49 3.59
N GLU A 69 -12.49 -10.50 4.45
CA GLU A 69 -13.62 -11.44 4.45
C GLU A 69 -14.96 -10.68 4.55
N GLU A 70 -14.95 -9.56 5.27
CA GLU A 70 -16.09 -8.65 5.41
C GLU A 70 -16.51 -8.01 4.08
N GLN A 71 -15.57 -7.54 3.25
CA GLN A 71 -15.89 -7.02 1.92
C GLN A 71 -16.37 -8.13 0.98
N HIS A 72 -15.79 -9.33 1.07
CA HIS A 72 -16.22 -10.48 0.29
C HIS A 72 -17.69 -10.83 0.57
N ASP A 73 -18.07 -10.90 1.86
CA ASP A 73 -19.45 -11.16 2.27
C ASP A 73 -20.45 -10.09 1.81
N GLN A 74 -20.04 -8.82 1.82
CA GLN A 74 -20.87 -7.71 1.31
C GLN A 74 -21.12 -7.85 -0.20
N VAL A 75 -20.08 -8.18 -0.96
CA VAL A 75 -20.17 -8.39 -2.42
C VAL A 75 -21.05 -9.60 -2.74
N VAL A 76 -20.89 -10.71 -2.02
CA VAL A 76 -21.70 -11.91 -2.20
C VAL A 76 -23.18 -11.63 -1.90
N LYS A 77 -23.49 -10.89 -0.82
CA LYS A 77 -24.86 -10.47 -0.50
C LYS A 77 -25.46 -9.58 -1.57
N TYR A 78 -24.69 -8.60 -2.07
CA TYR A 78 -25.13 -7.71 -3.15
C TYR A 78 -25.41 -8.47 -4.45
N SER A 79 -24.49 -9.35 -4.86
CA SER A 79 -24.66 -10.22 -6.04
C SER A 79 -25.90 -11.10 -5.92
N SER A 80 -26.07 -11.77 -4.78
CA SER A 80 -27.24 -12.63 -4.51
C SER A 80 -28.56 -11.88 -4.57
N ARG A 81 -28.56 -10.57 -4.29
CA ARG A 81 -29.74 -9.70 -4.39
C ARG A 81 -30.05 -9.29 -5.83
N MET A 82 -29.03 -9.00 -6.62
CA MET A 82 -29.16 -8.57 -8.03
C MET A 82 -29.69 -9.69 -8.94
N PHE A 83 -29.33 -10.95 -8.69
CA PHE A 83 -29.72 -12.09 -9.54
C PHE A 83 -30.98 -12.83 -9.06
N LYS A 84 -31.70 -12.28 -8.07
CA LYS A 84 -32.94 -12.86 -7.52
C LYS A 84 -34.23 -12.22 -8.06
N GLU A 85 -34.13 -11.32 -9.02
CA GLU A 85 -35.26 -10.83 -9.85
C GLU A 85 -35.28 -11.58 -11.19
#